data_AF-A0A564Q717-F1
#
_entry.id   AF-A0A564Q717-F1
#
_cell.length_a   1.000
_cell.length_b   1.000
_cell.length_c   1.000
_cell.angle_alpha   90.00
_cell.angle_beta   90.00
_cell.angle_gamma   90.00
#
_symmetry.space_group_name_H-M   'P 1'
#
loop_
_entity.id
_entity.type
_entity.pdbx_description
1 polymer ?
#
loop_
_entity_poly.entity_id
_entity_poly.type
_entity_poly.pdbx_seq_one_letter_code
_entity_poly.pdbx_strand_id
1 'polypeptide(L)'
;MRGVKKWMVQAEADLKAAKDSLKDGHYDWACFQSQQSAEKALKDFLYENGYTSIITHALKELVRACKKIETKFSAIESPARHLDMFYIPTRYPNGLAGELAPSEFYEREDAERCVSYAELILEDVKKFLKK
;
A
#
# COMPACT_ATOMS: atom_id res chain seq x y z
N MET A 1 -12.61 19.99 1.10
CA MET A 1 -13.19 19.29 -0.07
C MET A 1 -13.72 17.94 0.36
N ARG A 2 -15.03 17.69 0.28
CA ARG A 2 -15.63 16.34 0.44
C ARG A 2 -15.33 15.48 -0.81
N GLY A 3 -14.06 15.16 -1.03
CA GLY A 3 -13.59 14.24 -2.06
C GLY A 3 -13.32 12.83 -1.51
N VAL A 4 -13.84 12.53 -0.33
CA VAL A 4 -13.24 11.58 0.60
C VAL A 4 -13.52 10.11 0.25
N LYS A 5 -14.45 9.80 -0.67
CA LYS A 5 -14.58 8.42 -1.19
C LYS A 5 -13.60 8.06 -2.32
N LYS A 6 -12.87 9.03 -2.89
CA LYS A 6 -12.03 8.76 -4.07
C LYS A 6 -10.78 7.94 -3.74
N TRP A 7 -10.24 8.11 -2.52
CA TRP A 7 -9.01 7.42 -2.13
C TRP A 7 -9.26 5.94 -1.86
N MET A 8 -10.31 5.59 -1.11
CA MET A 8 -10.69 4.20 -0.88
C MET A 8 -11.07 3.48 -2.17
N VAL A 9 -11.84 4.13 -3.07
CA VAL A 9 -12.17 3.55 -4.38
C VAL A 9 -10.90 3.22 -5.17
N GLN A 10 -9.91 4.13 -5.16
CA GLN A 10 -8.64 3.85 -5.84
C GLN A 10 -7.82 2.77 -5.12
N ALA A 11 -7.84 2.72 -3.78
CA ALA A 11 -7.15 1.69 -3.02
C ALA A 11 -7.69 0.28 -3.36
N GLU A 12 -9.01 0.14 -3.46
CA GLU A 12 -9.64 -1.12 -3.88
C GLU A 12 -9.30 -1.48 -5.33
N ALA A 13 -9.28 -0.50 -6.24
CA ALA A 13 -8.87 -0.70 -7.62
C ALA A 13 -7.40 -1.11 -7.73
N ASP A 14 -6.51 -0.51 -6.94
CA ASP A 14 -5.10 -0.87 -6.87
C ASP A 14 -4.90 -2.30 -6.34
N LEU A 15 -5.64 -2.71 -5.31
CA LEU A 15 -5.58 -4.09 -4.79
C LEU A 15 -6.06 -5.09 -5.83
N LYS A 16 -7.12 -4.75 -6.57
CA LYS A 16 -7.58 -5.58 -7.69
C LYS A 16 -6.49 -5.70 -8.76
N ALA A 17 -5.90 -4.58 -9.17
CA ALA A 17 -4.81 -4.58 -10.14
C ALA A 17 -3.60 -5.40 -9.66
N ALA A 18 -3.25 -5.31 -8.37
CA ALA A 18 -2.18 -6.10 -7.78
C ALA A 18 -2.44 -7.61 -7.89
N LYS A 19 -3.69 -8.04 -7.64
CA LYS A 19 -4.12 -9.44 -7.81
C LYS A 19 -4.08 -9.90 -9.27
N ASP A 20 -4.49 -9.03 -10.20
CA ASP A 20 -4.42 -9.31 -11.63
C ASP A 20 -2.94 -9.46 -12.09
N SER A 21 -2.06 -8.54 -11.67
CA SER A 21 -0.62 -8.59 -11.95
C SER A 21 0.05 -9.84 -11.39
N LEU A 22 -0.30 -10.22 -10.15
CA LEU A 22 0.20 -11.47 -9.55
C LEU A 22 -0.20 -12.69 -10.37
N LYS A 23 -1.45 -12.75 -10.81
CA LYS A 23 -1.97 -13.85 -11.63
C LYS A 23 -1.26 -13.95 -12.98
N ASP A 24 -0.96 -12.82 -13.60
CA ASP A 24 -0.36 -12.73 -14.93
C ASP A 24 1.18 -12.78 -14.91
N GLY A 25 1.81 -12.86 -13.73
CA GLY A 25 3.26 -13.00 -13.59
C GLY A 25 4.04 -11.67 -13.57
N HIS A 26 3.35 -10.53 -13.46
CA HIS A 26 3.97 -9.22 -13.32
C HIS A 26 4.23 -8.90 -11.83
N TYR A 27 5.23 -9.58 -11.25
CA TYR A 27 5.46 -9.56 -9.79
C TYR A 27 5.91 -8.20 -9.26
N ASP A 28 6.74 -7.47 -10.02
CA ASP A 28 7.13 -6.09 -9.74
C ASP A 28 5.91 -5.16 -9.63
N TRP A 29 4.99 -5.27 -10.59
CA TRP A 29 3.74 -4.51 -10.61
C TRP A 29 2.80 -4.91 -9.48
N ALA A 30 2.68 -6.21 -9.19
CA ALA A 30 1.87 -6.69 -8.07
C ALA A 30 2.36 -6.09 -6.74
N CYS A 31 3.67 -6.06 -6.51
CA CYS A 31 4.29 -5.45 -5.34
C CYS A 31 4.05 -3.92 -5.28
N PHE A 32 4.30 -3.21 -6.38
CA PHE A 32 4.10 -1.76 -6.44
C PHE A 32 2.63 -1.36 -6.21
N GLN A 33 1.70 -2.03 -6.88
CA GLN A 33 0.27 -1.77 -6.75
C GLN A 33 -0.24 -2.12 -5.34
N SER A 34 0.33 -3.14 -4.70
CA SER A 34 0.05 -3.47 -3.29
C SER A 34 0.46 -2.34 -2.35
N GLN A 35 1.65 -1.76 -2.52
CA GLN A 35 2.07 -0.58 -1.75
C GLN A 35 1.13 0.60 -1.99
N GLN A 36 0.75 0.86 -3.25
CA GLN A 36 -0.16 1.95 -3.59
C GLN A 36 -1.56 1.79 -2.99
N SER A 37 -2.10 0.57 -2.98
CA SER A 37 -3.37 0.25 -2.31
C SER A 37 -3.33 0.64 -0.84
N ALA A 38 -2.31 0.16 -0.12
CA ALA A 38 -2.14 0.45 1.30
C ALA A 38 -1.98 1.96 1.56
N GLU A 39 -1.22 2.66 0.72
CA GLU A 39 -1.01 4.12 0.84
C GLU A 39 -2.32 4.87 0.75
N LYS A 40 -3.11 4.58 -0.29
CA LYS A 40 -4.35 5.31 -0.56
C LYS A 40 -5.42 4.99 0.48
N ALA A 41 -5.48 3.74 0.97
CA ALA A 41 -6.37 3.37 2.08
C ALA A 41 -6.03 4.17 3.35
N LEU A 42 -4.76 4.23 3.75
CA LEU A 42 -4.36 4.98 4.96
C LEU A 42 -4.58 6.48 4.79
N LYS A 43 -4.32 7.03 3.60
CA LYS A 43 -4.63 8.43 3.29
C LYS A 43 -6.11 8.73 3.39
N ASP A 44 -6.97 7.85 2.89
CA ASP A 44 -8.43 7.97 3.00
C ASP A 44 -8.88 8.15 4.46
N PHE A 45 -8.40 7.28 5.35
CA PHE A 45 -8.66 7.38 6.79
C PHE A 45 -8.21 8.73 7.39
N LEU A 46 -7.01 9.19 7.05
CA LEU A 46 -6.50 10.47 7.55
C LEU A 46 -7.32 11.65 7.02
N TYR A 47 -7.71 11.62 5.74
CA TYR A 47 -8.55 12.66 5.14
C TYR A 47 -9.95 12.71 5.78
N GLU A 48 -10.59 11.57 6.06
CA GLU A 48 -11.86 11.53 6.81
C GLU A 48 -11.71 12.11 8.23
N ASN A 49 -10.51 11.99 8.82
CA ASN A 49 -10.20 12.53 10.15
C ASN A 49 -9.60 13.95 10.11
N GLY A 50 -9.87 14.72 9.05
CA GLY A 50 -9.60 16.16 9.01
C GLY A 50 -8.21 16.57 8.54
N TYR A 51 -7.35 15.63 8.11
CA TYR A 51 -6.12 15.99 7.43
C TYR A 51 -6.45 16.62 6.08
N THR A 52 -5.68 17.62 5.65
CA THR A 52 -5.95 18.36 4.40
C THR A 52 -4.82 18.28 3.39
N SER A 53 -3.62 17.90 3.83
CA SER A 53 -2.45 17.70 2.98
C SER A 53 -1.59 16.57 3.53
N ILE A 54 -1.32 15.57 2.68
CA ILE A 54 -0.48 14.41 3.01
C ILE A 54 0.43 14.16 1.81
N ILE A 55 1.71 14.52 1.95
CA ILE A 55 2.69 14.52 0.84
C ILE A 55 3.57 13.25 0.84
N THR A 56 3.59 12.51 1.94
CA THR A 56 4.42 11.30 2.06
C THR A 56 3.80 10.10 1.32
N HIS A 57 4.67 9.20 0.89
CA HIS A 57 4.35 7.87 0.37
C HIS A 57 4.74 6.76 1.35
N ALA A 58 5.45 7.11 2.44
CA ALA A 58 5.91 6.15 3.43
C ALA A 58 4.74 5.66 4.29
N LEU A 59 4.35 4.40 4.11
CA LEU A 59 3.30 3.73 4.87
C LEU A 59 3.63 3.72 6.36
N LYS A 60 4.90 3.58 6.74
CA LYS A 60 5.32 3.71 8.15
C LYS A 60 4.92 5.07 8.76
N GLU A 61 5.03 6.16 8.01
CA GLU A 61 4.62 7.49 8.48
C GLU A 61 3.10 7.63 8.50
N LEU A 62 2.41 7.11 7.48
CA LEU A 62 0.96 7.11 7.42
C LEU A 62 0.34 6.31 8.57
N VAL A 63 0.85 5.11 8.86
CA VAL A 63 0.41 4.29 10.00
C VAL A 63 0.67 5.01 11.32
N ARG A 64 1.82 5.67 11.48
CA ARG A 64 2.09 6.49 12.68
C ARG A 64 1.10 7.63 12.85
N ALA A 65 0.69 8.28 11.76
CA ALA A 65 -0.35 9.30 11.81
C ALA A 65 -1.72 8.69 12.17
N CYS A 66 -2.11 7.57 11.54
CA CYS A 66 -3.37 6.87 11.84
C CYS A 66 -3.44 6.44 13.31
N LYS A 67 -2.32 5.94 13.86
CA LYS A 67 -2.19 5.53 15.27
C LYS A 67 -2.45 6.64 16.29
N LYS A 68 -2.25 7.91 15.92
CA LYS A 68 -2.57 9.05 16.79
C LYS A 68 -4.08 9.25 16.96
N ILE A 69 -4.87 8.71 16.03
CA ILE A 69 -6.33 8.80 16.00
C ILE A 69 -6.93 7.48 16.54
N GLU A 70 -6.42 6.34 16.08
CA GLU A 70 -6.89 5.00 16.46
C GLU A 70 -5.68 4.07 16.69
N THR A 71 -5.46 3.68 17.95
CA THR A 71 -4.25 2.94 18.36
C THR A 71 -4.19 1.52 17.79
N LYS A 72 -5.32 0.96 17.36
CA LYS A 72 -5.40 -0.37 16.72
C LYS A 72 -4.63 -0.47 15.41
N PHE A 73 -4.31 0.66 14.76
CA PHE A 73 -3.41 0.68 13.60
C PHE A 73 -1.98 0.18 13.90
N SER A 74 -1.62 -0.04 15.17
CA SER A 74 -0.39 -0.78 15.55
C SER A 74 -0.33 -2.19 14.97
N ALA A 75 -1.46 -2.84 14.73
CA ALA A 75 -1.53 -4.20 14.18
C ALA A 75 -0.91 -4.31 12.77
N ILE A 76 -0.88 -3.22 12.01
CA ILE A 76 -0.41 -3.21 10.62
C ILE A 76 0.97 -2.52 10.42
N GLU A 77 1.69 -2.19 11.50
CA GLU A 77 3.00 -1.53 11.39
C GLU A 77 4.05 -2.39 10.66
N SER A 78 4.03 -3.71 10.88
CA SER A 78 4.96 -4.62 10.21
C SER A 78 4.61 -4.83 8.72
N PRO A 79 3.35 -5.12 8.34
CA PRO A 79 2.90 -5.12 6.95
C PRO A 79 3.23 -3.83 6.19
N ALA A 80 2.92 -2.67 6.77
CA ALA A 80 3.17 -1.37 6.15
C ALA A 80 4.67 -1.13 5.89
N ARG A 81 5.52 -1.40 6.88
CA ARG A 81 6.98 -1.29 6.72
C ARG A 81 7.51 -2.22 5.64
N HIS A 82 6.93 -3.41 5.49
CA HIS A 82 7.35 -4.34 4.44
C HIS A 82 7.03 -3.76 3.05
N LEU A 83 5.80 -3.28 2.85
CA LEU A 83 5.37 -2.68 1.59
C LEU A 83 6.15 -1.41 1.21
N ASP A 84 6.67 -0.63 2.17
CA ASP A 84 7.54 0.52 1.89
C ASP A 84 8.79 0.16 1.05
N MET A 85 9.27 -1.08 1.14
CA MET A 85 10.44 -1.56 0.38
C MET A 85 10.15 -1.70 -1.13
N PHE A 86 8.88 -1.65 -1.54
CA PHE A 86 8.42 -1.91 -2.90
C PHE A 86 7.90 -0.65 -3.61
N TYR A 87 8.08 0.55 -3.02
CA TYR A 87 7.63 1.79 -3.65
C TYR A 87 8.54 2.23 -4.81
N ILE A 88 9.86 2.25 -4.60
CA ILE A 88 10.86 2.71 -5.59
C ILE A 88 11.49 1.53 -6.36
N PRO A 89 12.01 0.48 -5.68
CA PRO A 89 12.83 -0.53 -6.36
C PRO A 89 12.07 -1.39 -7.38
N THR A 90 10.75 -1.50 -7.26
CA THR A 90 9.86 -2.15 -8.25
C THR A 90 9.77 -1.43 -9.59
N ARG A 91 10.29 -0.20 -9.70
CA ARG A 91 10.15 0.63 -10.91
C ARG A 91 11.47 1.07 -11.50
N TYR A 92 12.55 1.06 -10.72
CA TYR A 92 13.84 1.61 -11.14
C TYR A 92 14.96 0.61 -10.90
N PRO A 93 15.72 0.22 -11.94
CA PRO A 93 16.86 -0.70 -11.80
C PRO A 93 17.90 -0.23 -10.79
N ASN A 94 18.14 1.09 -10.68
CA ASN A 94 19.08 1.66 -9.71
C ASN A 94 18.62 1.55 -8.25
N GLY A 95 17.39 1.08 -8.00
CA GLY A 95 16.89 0.75 -6.67
C GLY A 95 17.17 -0.69 -6.24
N LEU A 96 17.74 -1.52 -7.13
CA LEU A 96 18.03 -2.93 -6.89
C LEU A 96 19.54 -3.17 -6.85
N ALA A 97 19.93 -4.28 -6.22
CA ALA A 97 21.30 -4.76 -6.26
C ALA A 97 21.47 -5.70 -7.47
N GLY A 98 22.59 -5.55 -8.18
CA GLY A 98 22.93 -6.37 -9.35
C GLY A 98 22.47 -5.76 -10.67
N GLU A 99 22.37 -6.60 -11.69
CA GLU A 99 22.18 -6.19 -13.10
C GLU A 99 20.76 -6.45 -13.63
N LEU A 100 19.85 -6.95 -12.80
CA LEU A 100 18.49 -7.32 -13.21
C LEU A 100 17.57 -6.09 -13.28
N ALA A 101 16.66 -6.09 -14.25
CA ALA A 101 15.53 -5.15 -14.23
C ALA A 101 14.51 -5.55 -13.14
N PRO A 102 13.69 -4.60 -12.63
CA PRO A 102 12.66 -4.93 -11.66
C PRO A 102 11.72 -6.07 -12.10
N SER A 103 11.34 -6.09 -13.37
CA SER A 103 10.50 -7.15 -13.97
C SER A 103 11.13 -8.55 -13.93
N GLU A 104 12.43 -8.66 -13.70
CA GLU A 104 13.18 -9.92 -13.63
C GLU A 104 13.63 -10.26 -12.20
N PHE A 105 13.60 -9.28 -11.29
CA PHE A 105 14.15 -9.41 -9.95
C PHE A 105 13.16 -10.01 -8.95
N TYR A 106 11.88 -9.60 -9.02
CA TYR A 106 10.87 -10.01 -8.05
C TYR A 106 10.30 -11.38 -8.38
N GLU A 107 10.05 -12.17 -7.34
CA GLU A 107 9.48 -13.51 -7.47
C GLU A 107 8.01 -13.54 -7.03
N ARG A 108 7.35 -14.66 -7.33
CA ARG A 108 5.94 -14.86 -6.99
C ARG A 108 5.69 -14.71 -5.49
N GLU A 109 6.61 -15.21 -4.66
CA GLU A 109 6.54 -15.19 -3.21
C GLU A 109 6.57 -13.77 -2.64
N ASP A 110 7.28 -12.84 -3.31
CA ASP A 110 7.26 -11.42 -2.96
C ASP A 110 5.89 -10.81 -3.25
N ALA A 111 5.37 -11.08 -4.45
CA ALA A 111 4.08 -10.58 -4.91
C ALA A 111 2.91 -11.12 -4.05
N GLU A 112 2.88 -12.41 -3.73
CA GLU A 112 1.86 -13.02 -2.87
C GLU A 112 1.85 -12.38 -1.47
N ARG A 113 3.04 -12.14 -0.91
CA ARG A 113 3.18 -11.48 0.40
C ARG A 113 2.74 -10.03 0.35
N CYS A 114 3.12 -9.29 -0.68
CA CYS A 114 2.71 -7.90 -0.87
C CYS A 114 1.19 -7.77 -1.00
N VAL A 115 0.57 -8.61 -1.84
CA VAL A 115 -0.89 -8.63 -2.03
C VAL A 115 -1.60 -8.94 -0.71
N SER A 116 -1.14 -9.94 0.04
CA SER A 116 -1.72 -10.30 1.34
C SER A 116 -1.62 -9.15 2.36
N TYR A 117 -0.49 -8.46 2.43
CA TYR A 117 -0.33 -7.31 3.31
C TYR A 117 -1.16 -6.10 2.88
N ALA A 118 -1.29 -5.83 1.58
CA ALA A 118 -2.16 -4.78 1.08
C ALA A 118 -3.63 -5.05 1.40
N GLU A 119 -4.08 -6.30 1.23
CA GLU A 119 -5.43 -6.73 1.59
C GLU A 119 -5.70 -6.58 3.10
N LEU A 120 -4.76 -7.02 3.94
CA LEU A 120 -4.86 -6.86 5.40
C LEU A 120 -5.01 -5.39 5.80
N ILE A 121 -4.15 -4.50 5.26
CA ILE A 121 -4.19 -3.07 5.57
C ILE A 121 -5.51 -2.44 5.11
N LEU A 122 -5.94 -2.74 3.88
CA LEU A 122 -7.16 -2.19 3.30
C LEU A 122 -8.40 -2.60 4.10
N GLU A 123 -8.50 -3.88 4.49
CA GLU A 123 -9.60 -4.37 5.31
C GLU A 123 -9.56 -3.82 6.74
N ASP A 124 -8.38 -3.64 7.33
CA ASP A 124 -8.26 -2.98 8.63
C ASP A 124 -8.71 -1.52 8.58
N VAL A 125 -8.29 -0.75 7.57
CA VAL A 125 -8.75 0.63 7.37
C VAL A 125 -10.28 0.70 7.24
N LYS A 126 -10.89 -0.17 6.42
CA LYS A 126 -12.35 -0.21 6.22
C LYS A 126 -13.13 -0.39 7.50
N LYS A 127 -12.61 -1.11 8.50
CA LYS A 127 -13.27 -1.29 9.81
C LYS A 127 -13.44 0.04 10.56
N PHE A 128 -12.57 1.01 10.32
CA PHE A 128 -12.58 2.30 11.00
C PHE A 128 -13.32 3.40 10.23
N LEU A 129 -13.54 3.21 8.93
CA LEU A 129 -14.31 4.14 8.08
C LEU A 129 -15.82 3.93 8.14
N LYS A 130 -16.29 2.72 8.50
CA LYS A 130 -17.72 2.36 8.54
C LYS A 130 -18.44 2.84 9.81
N LYS A 131 -17.90 3.84 10.51
CA LYS A 131 -18.49 4.43 11.71
C LYS A 131 -19.17 5.76 11.41
#